data_AF-A0A4U5V7M6-F1
#
_entry.id   AF-A0A4U5V7M6-F1
#
_cell.length_a   1.000
_cell.length_b   1.000
_cell.length_c   1.000
_cell.angle_alpha   90.00
_cell.angle_beta   90.00
_cell.angle_gamma   90.00
#
_symmetry.space_group_name_H-M   'P 1'
#
loop_
_entity.id
_entity.type
_entity.pdbx_description
1 polymer ?
#
loop_
_entity_poly.entity_id
_entity_poly.type
_entity_poly.pdbx_seq_one_letter_code
_entity_poly.pdbx_strand_id
1 'polypeptide(L)'
;MDGALAVMMVVIVAHSGAVPTGSPSQEDLSKAQAYLSQFFSDVGVSAPNTVRRSALDSFDDTLRKMQEYFGLEVTGQLDSNTMEVMARPRCGFTDVTRYSHFDGEPKWEKPVVTYRITNYTPDLSQREVDATIAKALKIYSDVIPLDFNQIYRGTADIMILFKAQGFNLFLVAAHEFGHALGLAHSNVETALMYPSYMYVDTDGYVLPDDDRRGVQAVYGESSTEFLQKLSDLD
;
A
#
# COMPACT_ATOMS: atom_id res chain seq x y z
N MET A 1 67.81 31.86 -13.51
CA MET A 1 66.66 31.92 -14.44
C MET A 1 65.55 31.15 -13.75
N ASP A 2 64.73 31.90 -13.03
CA ASP A 2 63.81 31.38 -12.04
C ASP A 2 62.55 30.82 -12.71
N GLY A 3 62.27 29.55 -12.45
CA GLY A 3 61.06 28.87 -12.91
C GLY A 3 59.95 29.01 -11.89
N ALA A 4 59.01 29.92 -12.12
CA ALA A 4 57.80 30.02 -11.31
C ALA A 4 56.76 29.00 -11.81
N LEU A 5 56.44 28.01 -10.97
CA LEU A 5 55.29 27.12 -11.14
C LEU A 5 54.02 27.89 -10.77
N ALA A 6 53.15 28.14 -11.76
CA ALA A 6 51.83 28.71 -11.54
C ALA A 6 50.87 27.60 -11.05
N VAL A 7 50.44 27.69 -9.79
CA VAL A 7 49.39 26.84 -9.22
C VAL A 7 48.04 27.44 -9.61
N MET A 8 47.31 26.80 -10.52
CA MET A 8 45.95 27.18 -10.88
C MET A 8 44.99 26.58 -9.84
N MET A 9 44.54 27.39 -8.87
CA MET A 9 43.42 26.99 -8.01
C MET A 9 42.12 27.07 -8.81
N VAL A 10 41.56 25.93 -9.16
CA VAL A 10 40.18 25.83 -9.68
C VAL A 10 39.25 25.93 -8.47
N VAL A 11 38.67 27.10 -8.25
CA VAL A 11 37.56 27.28 -7.31
C VAL A 11 36.28 26.86 -8.03
N ILE A 12 35.82 25.63 -7.78
CA ILE A 12 34.47 25.21 -8.19
C ILE A 12 33.50 25.85 -7.21
N VAL A 13 32.93 27.00 -7.58
CA VAL A 13 31.78 27.56 -6.86
C VAL A 13 30.56 26.75 -7.27
N ALA A 14 30.22 25.73 -6.48
CA ALA A 14 28.91 25.11 -6.54
C ALA A 14 27.86 26.15 -6.16
N HIS A 15 27.16 26.69 -7.15
CA HIS A 15 26.02 27.56 -6.90
C HIS A 15 24.85 26.68 -6.49
N SER A 16 24.72 26.43 -5.18
CA SER A 16 23.49 25.90 -4.59
C SER A 16 22.43 27.00 -4.61
N GLY A 17 21.86 27.27 -5.78
CA GLY A 17 20.67 28.10 -5.91
C GLY A 17 19.45 27.26 -5.54
N ALA A 18 18.83 27.56 -4.39
CA ALA A 18 17.47 27.08 -4.14
C ALA A 18 16.56 27.70 -5.20
N VAL A 19 16.00 26.86 -6.07
CA VAL A 19 14.93 27.29 -6.97
C VAL A 19 13.74 27.67 -6.09
N PRO A 20 13.16 28.87 -6.20
CA PRO A 20 11.94 29.18 -5.51
C PRO A 20 10.84 28.29 -6.09
N THR A 21 10.41 27.29 -5.34
CA THR A 21 9.17 26.58 -5.61
C THR A 21 8.05 27.61 -5.47
N GLY A 22 7.43 28.00 -6.58
CA GLY A 22 6.30 28.92 -6.57
C GLY A 22 5.21 28.41 -5.61
N SER A 23 4.52 29.33 -4.94
CA SER A 23 3.42 28.95 -4.03
C SER A 23 2.43 28.05 -4.76
N PRO A 24 1.96 26.95 -4.14
CA PRO A 24 1.02 26.02 -4.77
C PRO A 24 -0.25 26.74 -5.24
N SER A 25 -0.83 26.27 -6.35
CA SER A 25 -2.10 26.82 -6.81
C SER A 25 -3.25 26.45 -5.86
N GLN A 26 -4.35 27.20 -5.91
CA GLN A 26 -5.56 26.86 -5.14
C GLN A 26 -6.13 25.49 -5.52
N GLU A 27 -5.94 25.07 -6.76
CA GLU A 27 -6.35 23.76 -7.25
C GLU A 27 -5.49 22.65 -6.61
N ASP A 28 -4.17 22.84 -6.55
CA ASP A 28 -3.25 21.88 -5.93
C ASP A 28 -3.53 21.73 -4.43
N LEU A 29 -3.78 22.84 -3.74
CA LEU A 29 -4.19 22.82 -2.34
C LEU A 29 -5.51 22.05 -2.12
N SER A 30 -6.48 22.22 -3.02
CA SER A 30 -7.76 21.49 -2.95
C SER A 30 -7.57 19.99 -3.16
N LYS A 31 -6.75 19.60 -4.15
CA LYS A 31 -6.41 18.19 -4.42
C LYS A 31 -5.67 17.56 -3.25
N ALA A 32 -4.67 18.26 -2.71
CA ALA A 32 -3.91 17.79 -1.56
C ALA A 32 -4.80 17.65 -0.31
N GLN A 33 -5.69 18.61 -0.07
CA GLN A 33 -6.64 18.52 1.04
C GLN A 33 -7.59 17.33 0.89
N ALA A 34 -8.11 17.08 -0.32
CA ALA A 34 -8.94 15.91 -0.58
C ALA A 34 -8.17 14.60 -0.33
N TYR A 35 -6.93 14.51 -0.81
CA TYR A 35 -6.05 13.37 -0.61
C TYR A 35 -5.79 13.09 0.88
N LEU A 36 -5.32 14.11 1.62
CA LEU A 36 -5.02 13.97 3.05
C LEU A 36 -6.28 13.62 3.86
N SER A 37 -7.42 14.21 3.52
CA SER A 37 -8.69 13.91 4.18
C SER A 37 -9.15 12.46 3.90
N GLN A 38 -8.88 11.93 2.71
CA GLN A 38 -9.25 10.55 2.37
C GLN A 38 -8.31 9.52 3.00
N PHE A 39 -6.99 9.76 3.00
CA PHE A 39 -5.99 8.73 3.31
C PHE A 39 -5.28 8.91 4.65
N PHE A 40 -5.26 10.12 5.21
CA PHE A 40 -4.52 10.45 6.44
C PHE A 40 -5.39 11.02 7.56
N SER A 41 -6.72 10.93 7.43
CA SER A 41 -7.63 11.23 8.54
C SER A 41 -7.83 9.98 9.41
N ASP A 42 -7.83 10.15 10.73
CA ASP A 42 -8.19 9.08 11.67
C ASP A 42 -9.65 8.67 11.45
N VAL A 43 -9.86 7.60 10.69
CA VAL A 43 -11.21 7.06 10.47
C VAL A 43 -11.62 6.24 11.69
N GLY A 44 -12.25 6.88 12.68
CA GLY A 44 -12.93 6.16 13.76
C GLY A 44 -13.13 6.89 15.10
N VAL A 45 -13.97 7.94 15.17
CA VAL A 45 -15.15 8.02 16.07
C VAL A 45 -16.01 9.20 15.60
N SER A 46 -17.18 8.94 15.01
CA SER A 46 -18.27 9.91 15.03
C SER A 46 -19.58 9.16 15.15
N ALA A 47 -19.94 8.85 16.41
CA ALA A 47 -21.34 8.84 16.79
C ALA A 47 -21.94 10.23 16.47
N PRO A 48 -23.24 10.35 16.11
CA PRO A 48 -23.79 11.56 15.50
C PRO A 48 -23.82 12.81 16.40
N ASN A 49 -23.31 12.72 17.63
CA ASN A 49 -23.39 13.79 18.63
C ASN A 49 -22.23 13.76 19.64
N THR A 50 -20.99 13.66 19.16
CA THR A 50 -19.84 13.96 20.02
C THR A 50 -18.92 14.95 19.32
N VAL A 51 -18.91 16.17 19.85
CA VAL A 51 -17.89 17.19 19.59
C VAL A 51 -16.56 16.66 20.14
N ARG A 52 -15.96 15.72 19.42
CA ARG A 52 -14.55 15.34 19.54
C ARG A 52 -13.89 15.49 18.16
N ARG A 53 -14.21 16.59 17.46
CA ARG A 53 -13.21 17.20 16.57
C ARG A 53 -12.09 17.66 17.49
N SER A 54 -11.13 16.78 17.78
CA SER A 54 -9.87 17.22 18.36
C SER A 54 -9.30 18.26 17.43
N ALA A 55 -9.08 19.45 17.97
CA ALA A 55 -8.50 20.58 17.29
C ALA A 55 -6.97 20.40 17.09
N LEU A 56 -6.46 19.28 16.55
CA LEU A 56 -5.06 18.88 16.81
C LEU A 56 -4.15 18.46 15.65
N ASP A 57 -4.59 18.41 14.39
CA ASP A 57 -3.63 18.40 13.27
C ASP A 57 -4.03 19.48 12.26
N SER A 58 -3.12 20.42 12.01
CA SER A 58 -3.25 21.35 10.89
C SER A 58 -2.99 20.63 9.56
N PHE A 59 -3.34 21.26 8.44
CA PHE A 59 -2.98 20.75 7.11
C PHE A 59 -1.47 20.42 7.01
N ASP A 60 -0.62 21.29 7.58
CA ASP A 60 0.84 21.10 7.63
C ASP A 60 1.20 19.84 8.44
N ASP A 61 0.57 19.59 9.59
CA ASP A 61 0.83 18.40 10.41
C ASP A 61 0.42 17.11 9.68
N THR A 62 -0.76 17.08 9.05
CA THR A 62 -1.18 15.92 8.25
C THR A 62 -0.29 15.71 7.03
N LEU A 63 0.17 16.79 6.40
CA LEU A 63 1.09 16.71 5.27
C LEU A 63 2.45 16.17 5.68
N ARG A 64 2.98 16.58 6.84
CA ARG A 64 4.23 16.02 7.41
C ARG A 64 4.11 14.53 7.67
N LYS A 65 2.98 14.07 8.22
CA LYS A 65 2.71 12.63 8.44
C LYS A 65 2.70 11.86 7.11
N MET A 66 2.08 12.44 6.08
CA MET A 66 2.08 11.85 4.73
C MET A 66 3.49 11.79 4.16
N GLN A 67 4.26 12.88 4.24
CA GLN A 67 5.65 12.92 3.79
C GLN A 67 6.51 11.88 4.50
N GLU A 68 6.40 11.77 5.82
CA GLU A 68 7.08 10.75 6.62
C GLU A 68 6.69 9.33 6.20
N TYR A 69 5.40 9.07 6.01
CA TYR A 69 4.88 7.76 5.57
C TYR A 69 5.48 7.32 4.23
N PHE A 70 5.59 8.24 3.28
CA PHE A 70 6.12 7.98 1.94
C PHE A 70 7.65 8.16 1.83
N GLY A 71 8.35 8.39 2.94
CA GLY A 71 9.80 8.58 2.95
C GLY A 71 10.29 9.85 2.24
N LEU A 72 9.43 10.86 2.10
CA LEU A 72 9.77 12.16 1.54
C LEU A 72 10.49 13.04 2.58
N GLU A 73 11.10 14.13 2.11
CA GLU A 73 11.58 15.18 3.02
C GLU A 73 10.39 15.80 3.77
N VAL A 74 10.44 15.80 5.10
CA VAL A 74 9.33 16.25 5.96
C VAL A 74 9.33 17.78 6.08
N THR A 75 8.94 18.46 5.02
CA THR A 75 8.93 19.92 4.90
C THR A 75 7.65 20.55 5.44
N GLY A 76 6.53 19.82 5.42
CA GLY A 76 5.17 20.36 5.59
C GLY A 76 4.71 21.26 4.44
N GLN A 77 5.48 21.31 3.35
CA GLN A 77 5.18 22.11 2.18
C GLN A 77 4.70 21.21 1.04
N LEU A 78 3.77 21.72 0.25
CA LEU A 78 3.27 21.02 -0.94
C LEU A 78 4.25 21.23 -2.11
N ASP A 79 5.37 20.50 -2.07
CA ASP A 79 6.39 20.52 -3.11
C ASP A 79 6.08 19.55 -4.27
N SER A 80 6.91 19.59 -5.33
CA SER A 80 6.71 18.77 -6.52
C SER A 80 6.76 17.27 -6.24
N ASN A 81 7.61 16.82 -5.31
CA ASN A 81 7.74 15.41 -4.97
C ASN A 81 6.49 14.90 -4.24
N THR A 82 5.97 15.73 -3.33
CA THR A 82 4.72 15.46 -2.61
C THR A 82 3.54 15.36 -3.58
N MET A 83 3.43 16.31 -4.52
CA MET A 83 2.38 16.29 -5.55
C MET A 83 2.51 15.11 -6.51
N GLU A 84 3.73 14.69 -6.85
CA GLU A 84 3.97 13.50 -7.67
C GLU A 84 3.43 12.25 -6.98
N VAL A 85 3.73 12.05 -5.69
CA VAL A 85 3.20 10.92 -4.90
C VAL A 85 1.68 10.97 -4.81
N MET A 86 1.09 12.16 -4.56
CA MET A 86 -0.37 12.32 -4.49
C MET A 86 -1.09 12.02 -5.82
N ALA A 87 -0.40 12.16 -6.95
CA ALA A 87 -0.95 11.90 -8.27
C ALA A 87 -0.87 10.41 -8.69
N ARG A 88 -0.09 9.58 -7.98
CA ARG A 88 0.04 8.15 -8.30
C ARG A 88 -1.30 7.43 -8.08
N PRO A 89 -1.74 6.56 -9.00
CA PRO A 89 -2.84 5.64 -8.75
C PRO A 89 -2.53 4.81 -7.50
N ARG A 90 -3.52 4.57 -6.66
CA ARG A 90 -3.32 3.93 -5.35
C ARG A 90 -4.55 3.19 -4.86
N CYS A 91 -4.37 2.37 -3.82
CA CYS A 91 -5.49 1.80 -3.08
C CYS A 91 -6.33 2.91 -2.41
N GLY A 92 -7.64 2.65 -2.34
CA GLY A 92 -8.64 3.53 -1.75
C GLY A 92 -8.73 3.47 -0.22
N PHE A 93 -8.02 2.54 0.43
CA PHE A 93 -8.00 2.36 1.88
C PHE A 93 -7.12 3.43 2.56
N THR A 94 -7.37 3.70 3.84
CA THR A 94 -6.65 4.74 4.60
C THR A 94 -5.24 4.27 5.04
N ASP A 95 -4.28 5.19 5.10
CA ASP A 95 -2.87 4.93 5.47
C ASP A 95 -2.61 4.99 6.98
N VAL A 96 -3.54 5.57 7.76
CA VAL A 96 -3.33 5.83 9.19
C VAL A 96 -4.04 4.83 10.12
N THR A 97 -4.56 3.72 9.57
CA THR A 97 -5.24 2.71 10.39
C THR A 97 -4.30 2.00 11.35
N ARG A 98 -4.58 2.17 12.64
CA ARG A 98 -4.07 1.32 13.71
C ARG A 98 -5.02 0.14 13.87
N TYR A 99 -4.79 -0.95 13.15
CA TYR A 99 -5.49 -2.22 13.39
C TYR A 99 -5.36 -2.70 14.85
N SER A 100 -4.40 -2.15 15.59
CA SER A 100 -4.13 -2.36 17.01
C SER A 100 -5.18 -1.78 18.00
N HIS A 101 -6.35 -1.31 17.56
CA HIS A 101 -7.41 -0.78 18.45
C HIS A 101 -8.77 -1.50 18.34
N PHE A 102 -8.88 -2.58 17.57
CA PHE A 102 -10.06 -3.44 17.61
C PHE A 102 -9.80 -4.64 18.53
N ASP A 103 -10.48 -4.67 19.67
CA ASP A 103 -10.59 -5.89 20.49
C ASP A 103 -11.20 -7.00 19.60
N GLY A 104 -10.37 -7.98 19.22
CA GLY A 104 -10.80 -9.16 18.49
C GLY A 104 -10.19 -9.43 17.12
N GLU A 105 -9.12 -8.72 16.68
CA GLU A 105 -8.33 -8.97 15.45
C GLU A 105 -9.15 -9.23 14.18
N PRO A 106 -9.14 -8.39 13.12
CA PRO A 106 -9.86 -8.74 11.89
C PRO A 106 -9.14 -9.88 11.15
N LYS A 107 -9.34 -11.10 11.63
CA LYS A 107 -8.83 -12.35 11.09
C LYS A 107 -9.98 -13.33 10.90
N TRP A 108 -9.83 -14.19 9.90
CA TRP A 108 -10.74 -15.30 9.71
C TRP A 108 -10.44 -16.43 10.71
N GLU A 109 -11.39 -16.76 11.58
CA GLU A 109 -11.25 -17.85 12.57
C GLU A 109 -11.35 -19.25 11.94
N LYS A 110 -11.78 -19.33 10.67
CA LYS A 110 -11.99 -20.59 9.97
C LYS A 110 -10.85 -20.87 9.00
N PRO A 111 -10.47 -22.15 8.81
CA PRO A 111 -9.38 -22.53 7.92
C PRO A 111 -9.72 -22.39 6.44
N VAL A 112 -11.02 -22.36 6.09
CA VAL A 112 -11.48 -22.25 4.70
C VAL A 112 -12.31 -21.00 4.52
N VAL A 113 -11.78 -20.05 3.74
CA VAL A 113 -12.45 -18.80 3.36
C VAL A 113 -13.02 -18.97 1.95
N THR A 114 -14.30 -18.67 1.79
CA THR A 114 -14.97 -18.72 0.49
C THR A 114 -14.91 -17.38 -0.21
N TYR A 115 -14.72 -17.38 -1.53
CA TYR A 115 -14.79 -16.16 -2.33
C TYR A 115 -15.75 -16.32 -3.52
N ARG A 116 -16.30 -15.20 -3.99
CA ARG A 116 -17.18 -15.19 -5.16
C ARG A 116 -16.91 -13.96 -6.01
N ILE A 117 -16.68 -14.20 -7.30
CA ILE A 117 -16.63 -13.17 -8.33
C ILE A 117 -18.06 -12.86 -8.76
N THR A 118 -18.50 -11.62 -8.52
CA THR A 118 -19.89 -11.21 -8.73
C THR A 118 -20.14 -10.63 -10.11
N ASN A 119 -19.13 -10.00 -10.70
CA ASN A 119 -19.07 -9.54 -12.08
C ASN A 119 -17.65 -9.75 -12.62
N TYR A 120 -17.50 -9.68 -13.95
CA TYR A 120 -16.21 -9.81 -14.62
C TYR A 120 -15.89 -8.52 -15.37
N THR A 121 -14.61 -8.13 -15.40
CA THR A 121 -14.15 -7.06 -16.29
C THR A 121 -14.30 -7.48 -17.76
N PRO A 122 -14.65 -6.58 -18.68
CA PRO A 122 -14.66 -6.87 -20.11
C PRO A 122 -13.26 -7.01 -20.72
N ASP A 123 -12.20 -6.60 -20.00
CA ASP A 123 -10.82 -6.57 -20.53
C ASP A 123 -10.16 -7.95 -20.62
N LEU A 124 -10.68 -8.93 -19.88
CA LEU A 124 -10.15 -10.29 -19.78
C LEU A 124 -11.28 -11.31 -19.92
N SER A 125 -10.97 -12.50 -20.43
CA SER A 125 -11.92 -13.60 -20.40
C SER A 125 -12.23 -14.02 -18.95
N GLN A 126 -13.41 -14.59 -18.71
CA GLN A 126 -13.78 -15.07 -17.37
C GLN A 126 -12.74 -16.06 -16.82
N ARG A 127 -12.19 -16.93 -17.69
CA ARG A 127 -11.15 -17.90 -17.32
C ARG A 127 -9.86 -17.22 -16.85
N GLU A 128 -9.44 -16.13 -17.52
CA GLU A 128 -8.26 -15.38 -17.12
C GLU A 128 -8.49 -14.65 -15.79
N VAL A 129 -9.69 -14.09 -15.59
CA VAL A 129 -10.06 -13.47 -14.32
C VAL A 129 -10.06 -14.51 -13.19
N ASP A 130 -10.74 -15.65 -13.37
CA ASP A 130 -10.78 -16.75 -12.39
C ASP A 130 -9.37 -17.22 -12.03
N ALA A 131 -8.53 -17.49 -13.04
CA ALA A 131 -7.15 -17.93 -12.83
C ALA A 131 -6.31 -16.87 -12.10
N THR A 132 -6.51 -15.59 -12.43
CA THR A 132 -5.77 -14.48 -11.81
C THR A 132 -6.15 -14.29 -10.35
N ILE A 133 -7.45 -14.33 -10.04
CA ILE A 133 -7.96 -14.24 -8.68
C ILE A 133 -7.48 -15.43 -7.84
N ALA A 134 -7.55 -16.65 -8.38
CA ALA A 134 -7.03 -17.83 -7.72
C ALA A 134 -5.51 -17.72 -7.45
N LYS A 135 -4.74 -17.22 -8.42
CA LYS A 135 -3.30 -16.97 -8.25
C LYS A 135 -3.02 -15.94 -7.15
N ALA A 136 -3.80 -14.85 -7.10
CA ALA A 136 -3.64 -13.79 -6.10
C ALA A 136 -3.99 -14.25 -4.68
N LEU A 137 -4.96 -15.15 -4.50
CA LEU A 137 -5.21 -15.77 -3.19
C LEU A 137 -4.15 -16.82 -2.84
N LYS A 138 -3.63 -17.52 -3.86
CA LYS A 138 -2.63 -18.58 -3.68
C LYS A 138 -1.34 -18.09 -3.04
N ILE A 139 -0.86 -16.89 -3.38
CA ILE A 139 0.39 -16.38 -2.77
C ILE A 139 0.28 -16.22 -1.25
N TYR A 140 -0.94 -16.04 -0.73
CA TYR A 140 -1.19 -16.01 0.72
C TYR A 140 -1.33 -17.43 1.27
N SER A 141 -2.17 -18.29 0.68
CA SER A 141 -2.36 -19.67 1.17
C SER A 141 -1.08 -20.51 1.17
N ASP A 142 -0.08 -20.12 0.37
CA ASP A 142 1.22 -20.78 0.37
C ASP A 142 2.03 -20.51 1.65
N VAL A 143 1.74 -19.44 2.39
CA VAL A 143 2.52 -18.98 3.55
C VAL A 143 1.74 -18.91 4.87
N ILE A 144 0.41 -19.07 4.84
CA ILE A 144 -0.47 -19.10 6.03
C ILE A 144 -1.40 -20.32 6.02
N PRO A 145 -1.96 -20.76 7.16
CA PRO A 145 -2.84 -21.93 7.23
C PRO A 145 -4.30 -21.63 6.81
N LEU A 146 -4.51 -20.90 5.72
CA LEU A 146 -5.84 -20.66 5.13
C LEU A 146 -5.94 -21.22 3.73
N ASP A 147 -7.07 -21.87 3.45
CA ASP A 147 -7.49 -22.30 2.11
C ASP A 147 -8.58 -21.36 1.56
N PHE A 148 -8.59 -21.18 0.24
CA PHE A 148 -9.57 -20.35 -0.44
C PHE A 148 -10.40 -21.12 -1.47
N ASN A 149 -11.72 -21.12 -1.29
CA ASN A 149 -12.64 -21.86 -2.16
C ASN A 149 -13.60 -20.93 -2.90
N GLN A 150 -13.56 -20.97 -4.24
CA GLN A 150 -14.52 -20.23 -5.05
C GLN A 150 -15.91 -20.86 -4.93
N ILE A 151 -16.93 -20.02 -4.70
CA ILE A 151 -18.33 -20.41 -4.85
C ILE A 151 -19.00 -19.55 -5.92
N TYR A 152 -19.95 -20.15 -6.66
CA TYR A 152 -20.57 -19.51 -7.82
C TYR A 152 -21.98 -18.96 -7.54
N ARG A 153 -22.56 -19.30 -6.38
CA ARG A 153 -23.92 -18.93 -5.96
C ARG A 153 -23.94 -18.63 -4.46
N GLY A 154 -24.92 -17.86 -4.02
CA GLY A 154 -25.04 -17.45 -2.63
C GLY A 154 -24.04 -16.38 -2.22
N THR A 155 -23.90 -16.16 -0.91
CA THR A 155 -22.98 -15.18 -0.35
C THR A 155 -21.72 -15.89 0.11
N ALA A 156 -20.56 -15.41 -0.36
CA ALA A 156 -19.24 -15.86 0.08
C ALA A 156 -18.72 -14.96 1.20
N ASP A 157 -17.60 -15.33 1.82
CA ASP A 157 -16.92 -14.48 2.80
C ASP A 157 -16.29 -13.25 2.12
N ILE A 158 -15.65 -13.47 0.97
CA ILE A 158 -15.06 -12.41 0.14
C ILE A 158 -15.86 -12.27 -1.15
N MET A 159 -16.54 -11.13 -1.29
CA MET A 159 -17.31 -10.80 -2.49
C MET A 159 -16.50 -9.85 -3.39
N ILE A 160 -16.11 -10.33 -4.57
CA ILE A 160 -15.24 -9.62 -5.51
C ILE A 160 -16.10 -8.93 -6.56
N LEU A 161 -15.84 -7.64 -6.77
CA LEU A 161 -16.48 -6.83 -7.79
C LEU A 161 -15.46 -5.94 -8.51
N PHE A 162 -15.68 -5.70 -9.79
CA PHE A 162 -14.80 -4.91 -10.65
C PHE A 162 -15.42 -3.54 -10.92
N LYS A 163 -14.68 -2.47 -10.63
CA LYS A 163 -15.10 -1.06 -10.83
C LYS A 163 -14.10 -0.20 -11.61
N ALA A 164 -12.90 -0.70 -11.86
CA ALA A 164 -11.83 0.02 -12.56
C ALA A 164 -11.17 -0.91 -13.60
N GLN A 165 -10.48 -0.30 -14.57
CA GLN A 165 -9.80 -0.94 -15.70
C GLN A 165 -8.39 -0.37 -15.85
N GLY A 166 -7.55 -1.03 -16.67
CA GLY A 166 -6.22 -0.52 -17.05
C GLY A 166 -5.07 -0.79 -16.07
N PHE A 167 -5.31 -1.60 -15.02
CA PHE A 167 -4.28 -2.03 -14.06
C PHE A 167 -4.06 -3.54 -14.15
N ASN A 168 -2.88 -4.00 -13.70
CA ASN A 168 -2.62 -5.42 -13.60
C ASN A 168 -3.52 -6.04 -12.53
N LEU A 169 -4.47 -6.89 -12.95
CA LEU A 169 -5.46 -7.49 -12.05
C LEU A 169 -4.82 -8.32 -10.94
N PHE A 170 -3.73 -9.05 -11.22
CA PHE A 170 -3.06 -9.85 -10.20
C PHE A 170 -2.56 -8.99 -9.05
N LEU A 171 -1.80 -7.93 -9.35
CA LEU A 171 -1.22 -7.05 -8.33
C LEU A 171 -2.29 -6.35 -7.49
N VAL A 172 -3.31 -5.79 -8.14
CA VAL A 172 -4.40 -5.12 -7.42
C VAL A 172 -5.18 -6.11 -6.57
N ALA A 173 -5.58 -7.26 -7.11
CA ALA A 173 -6.31 -8.26 -6.34
C ALA A 173 -5.49 -8.79 -5.16
N ALA A 174 -4.21 -9.06 -5.36
CA ALA A 174 -3.30 -9.53 -4.31
C ALA A 174 -3.18 -8.49 -3.17
N HIS A 175 -3.08 -7.20 -3.49
CA HIS A 175 -3.08 -6.12 -2.50
C HIS A 175 -4.40 -6.08 -1.71
N GLU A 176 -5.53 -6.06 -2.41
CA GLU A 176 -6.85 -5.98 -1.76
C GLU A 176 -7.17 -7.22 -0.90
N PHE A 177 -6.66 -8.40 -1.28
CA PHE A 177 -6.76 -9.59 -0.44
C PHE A 177 -5.93 -9.48 0.82
N GLY A 178 -4.80 -8.76 0.81
CA GLY A 178 -4.06 -8.45 2.04
C GLY A 178 -4.94 -7.71 3.04
N HIS A 179 -5.70 -6.70 2.60
CA HIS A 179 -6.68 -6.03 3.45
C HIS A 179 -7.80 -6.96 3.93
N ALA A 180 -8.33 -7.82 3.05
CA ALA A 180 -9.34 -8.82 3.42
C ALA A 180 -8.82 -9.85 4.43
N LEU A 181 -7.49 -10.00 4.53
CA LEU A 181 -6.81 -10.85 5.50
C LEU A 181 -6.36 -10.10 6.76
N GLY A 182 -6.59 -8.79 6.86
CA GLY A 182 -6.29 -7.99 8.04
C GLY A 182 -4.99 -7.19 7.96
N LEU A 183 -4.34 -7.12 6.80
CA LEU A 183 -3.16 -6.28 6.61
C LEU A 183 -3.51 -4.81 6.43
N ALA A 184 -2.73 -3.95 7.08
CA ALA A 184 -2.67 -2.52 6.78
C ALA A 184 -1.77 -2.27 5.58
N HIS A 185 -1.78 -1.03 5.08
CA HIS A 185 -0.74 -0.60 4.17
C HIS A 185 0.64 -0.66 4.83
N SER A 186 1.65 -0.98 4.01
CA SER A 186 3.06 -0.88 4.38
C SER A 186 3.63 0.47 3.94
N ASN A 187 4.61 0.96 4.69
CA ASN A 187 5.45 2.10 4.29
C ASN A 187 6.73 1.67 3.57
N VAL A 188 6.90 0.36 3.31
CA VAL A 188 8.01 -0.19 2.52
C VAL A 188 7.61 -0.17 1.06
N GLU A 189 8.27 0.66 0.23
CA GLU A 189 7.92 0.83 -1.19
C GLU A 189 7.92 -0.48 -1.99
N THR A 190 8.76 -1.45 -1.64
CA THR A 190 8.81 -2.75 -2.33
C THR A 190 7.78 -3.77 -1.83
N ALA A 191 6.96 -3.44 -0.84
CA ALA A 191 5.92 -4.32 -0.32
C ALA A 191 4.71 -4.33 -1.25
N LEU A 192 4.02 -5.47 -1.33
CA LEU A 192 2.74 -5.58 -2.04
C LEU A 192 1.70 -4.65 -1.41
N MET A 193 1.69 -4.52 -0.08
CA MET A 193 0.77 -3.66 0.67
C MET A 193 1.18 -2.17 0.66
N TYR A 194 2.19 -1.76 -0.12
CA TYR A 194 2.43 -0.33 -0.34
C TYR A 194 1.25 0.30 -1.09
N PRO A 195 0.75 1.47 -0.66
CA PRO A 195 -0.54 1.97 -1.15
C PRO A 195 -0.52 2.42 -2.61
N SER A 196 0.60 2.94 -3.11
CA SER A 196 0.71 3.37 -4.51
C SER A 196 0.88 2.19 -5.44
N TYR A 197 0.11 2.17 -6.53
CA TYR A 197 0.24 1.15 -7.57
C TYR A 197 1.60 1.27 -8.26
N MET A 198 2.35 0.18 -8.24
CA MET A 198 3.57 0.01 -9.01
C MET A 198 3.50 -1.30 -9.77
N TYR A 199 3.75 -1.22 -11.08
CA TYR A 199 3.84 -2.42 -11.89
C TYR A 199 5.19 -3.11 -11.63
N VAL A 200 5.12 -4.41 -11.37
CA VAL A 200 6.26 -5.31 -11.31
C VAL A 200 5.97 -6.53 -12.18
N ASP A 201 7.03 -7.23 -12.62
CA ASP A 201 6.85 -8.51 -13.29
C ASP A 201 6.22 -9.51 -12.32
N THR A 202 5.22 -10.24 -12.81
CA THR A 202 4.43 -11.18 -12.00
C THR A 202 4.69 -12.64 -12.37
N ASP A 203 5.61 -12.88 -13.29
CA ASP A 203 6.12 -14.23 -13.55
C ASP A 203 6.96 -14.70 -12.35
N GLY A 204 6.63 -15.88 -11.82
CA GLY A 204 7.24 -16.39 -10.58
C GLY A 204 7.05 -15.51 -9.34
N TYR A 205 6.04 -14.63 -9.31
CA TYR A 205 5.81 -13.70 -8.19
C TYR A 205 5.68 -14.43 -6.85
N VAL A 206 6.43 -13.95 -5.85
CA VAL A 206 6.38 -14.40 -4.46
C VAL A 206 6.03 -13.21 -3.57
N LEU A 207 5.28 -13.47 -2.50
CA LEU A 207 4.90 -12.45 -1.54
C LEU A 207 6.14 -11.82 -0.89
N PRO A 208 6.33 -10.48 -0.97
CA PRO A 208 7.47 -9.81 -0.37
C PRO A 208 7.57 -10.05 1.14
N ASP A 209 8.78 -9.94 1.67
CA ASP A 209 9.08 -10.31 3.06
C ASP A 209 8.28 -9.53 4.09
N ASP A 210 8.00 -8.25 3.82
CA ASP A 210 7.21 -7.41 4.71
C ASP A 210 5.76 -7.91 4.83
N ASP A 211 5.13 -8.17 3.69
CA ASP A 211 3.76 -8.67 3.61
C ASP A 211 3.65 -10.10 4.17
N ARG A 212 4.63 -10.96 3.87
CA ARG A 212 4.68 -12.34 4.39
C ARG A 212 4.74 -12.36 5.91
N ARG A 213 5.64 -11.58 6.51
CA ARG A 213 5.71 -11.45 7.98
C ARG A 213 4.43 -10.84 8.55
N GLY A 214 3.87 -9.84 7.88
CA GLY A 214 2.62 -9.20 8.29
C GLY A 214 1.48 -10.21 8.40
N VAL A 215 1.28 -11.04 7.36
CA VAL A 215 0.17 -12.00 7.34
C VAL A 215 0.42 -13.19 8.26
N GLN A 216 1.67 -13.63 8.40
CA GLN A 216 2.05 -14.68 9.36
C GLN A 216 1.92 -14.21 10.81
N ALA A 217 2.06 -12.91 11.10
CA ALA A 217 1.78 -12.38 12.43
C ALA A 217 0.29 -12.48 12.80
N VAL A 218 -0.61 -12.51 11.80
CA VAL A 218 -2.06 -12.66 12.00
C VAL A 218 -2.48 -14.14 12.11
N TYR A 219 -1.94 -15.00 11.23
CA TYR A 219 -2.43 -16.39 11.07
C TYR A 219 -1.43 -17.48 11.47
N GLY A 220 -0.16 -17.15 11.71
CA GLY A 220 0.94 -18.11 11.82
C GLY A 220 1.46 -18.60 10.47
N GLU A 221 2.52 -19.41 10.49
CA GLU A 221 3.12 -20.02 9.30
C GLU A 221 2.30 -21.23 8.80
N SER A 222 2.34 -21.48 7.49
CA SER A 222 1.82 -22.72 6.91
C SER A 222 2.66 -23.93 7.33
N SER A 223 2.01 -25.05 7.65
CA SER A 223 2.68 -26.32 7.95
C SER A 223 3.62 -26.78 6.84
N THR A 224 3.27 -26.51 5.57
CA THR A 224 4.11 -26.86 4.41
C THR A 224 5.41 -26.08 4.39
N GLU A 225 5.35 -24.76 4.66
CA GLU A 225 6.53 -23.90 4.73
C GLU A 225 7.42 -24.27 5.93
N PHE A 226 6.80 -24.56 7.07
CA PHE A 226 7.51 -25.02 8.25
C PHE A 226 8.30 -26.31 7.99
N LEU A 227 7.67 -27.29 7.33
CA LEU A 227 8.33 -28.56 6.99
C LEU A 227 9.42 -28.39 5.94
N GLN A 228 9.25 -27.49 4.96
CA GLN A 228 10.30 -27.16 3.98
C GLN A 228 11.53 -26.54 4.66
N LYS A 229 11.33 -25.59 5.58
CA LYS A 229 12.44 -25.01 6.36
C LYS A 229 13.19 -26.08 7.15
N LEU A 230 12.49 -27.06 7.73
CA LEU A 230 13.14 -28.16 8.44
C LEU A 230 13.96 -29.05 7.50
N SER A 231 13.47 -29.34 6.29
CA SER A 231 14.23 -30.13 5.32
C SER A 231 15.46 -29.41 4.76
N ASP A 232 15.46 -28.08 4.74
CA ASP A 232 16.58 -27.27 4.23
C ASP A 232 17.69 -27.07 5.28
N LEU A 233 17.49 -27.54 6.52
CA LEU A 233 18.45 -27.46 7.63
C LEU A 233 19.27 -28.77 7.85
N ASP A 234 18.91 -29.85 7.15
CA ASP A 234 19.59 -31.16 7.15
C ASP A 234 20.51 -31.33 5.92
#